data_AF-A0AAU2LEW9-F1
#
_entry.id   AF-A0AAU2LEW9-F1
#
_cell.length_a   1.000
_cell.length_b   1.000
_cell.length_c   1.000
_cell.angle_alpha   90.00
_cell.angle_beta   90.00
_cell.angle_gamma   90.00
#
_symmetry.space_group_name_H-M   'P 1'
#
loop_
_entity.id
_entity.type
_entity.pdbx_description
1 polymer ?
#
loop_
_entity_poly.entity_id
_entity_poly.type
_entity_poly.pdbx_seq_one_letter_code
_entity_poly.pdbx_strand_id
1 'polypeptide(L)'
;MHEHHGEGLPAWIARVDQEALPHLGQFANGLLHDLDAVTTGLSSPWSSGEVEGQVTRVKLLKRAGYGRAELDLLRTRILLRT
;
A
#
# COMPACT_ATOMS: atom_id res chain seq x y z
N MET A 1 0.30 19.70 5.17
CA MET A 1 0.90 19.35 3.87
C MET A 1 1.84 18.18 4.12
N HIS A 2 1.70 17.10 3.38
CA HIS A 2 2.66 15.99 3.45
C HIS A 2 3.86 16.40 2.60
N GLU A 3 5.07 16.28 3.14
CA GLU A 3 6.30 16.60 2.42
C GLU A 3 6.67 15.42 1.52
N HIS A 4 6.51 15.60 0.21
CA HIS A 4 6.68 14.59 -0.81
C HIS A 4 8.14 14.55 -1.32
N HIS A 5 9.05 13.97 -0.54
CA HIS A 5 10.49 13.88 -0.89
C HIS A 5 10.91 12.45 -1.27
N GLY A 6 10.45 11.95 -2.42
CA GLY A 6 10.86 10.63 -2.92
C GLY A 6 12.35 10.54 -3.28
N GLU A 7 13.01 11.68 -3.54
CA GLU A 7 14.43 11.76 -3.88
C GLU A 7 15.36 11.33 -2.75
N GLY A 8 14.91 11.41 -1.49
CA GLY A 8 15.70 10.99 -0.32
C GLY A 8 15.73 9.47 -0.11
N LEU A 9 14.87 8.72 -0.80
CA LEU A 9 14.69 7.29 -0.57
C LEU A 9 15.96 6.45 -0.83
N PRO A 10 16.72 6.65 -1.93
CA PRO A 10 17.95 5.90 -2.18
C PRO A 10 19.02 6.12 -1.09
N ALA A 11 19.16 7.37 -0.62
CA ALA A 11 20.10 7.70 0.44
C ALA A 11 19.73 7.03 1.77
N TRP A 12 18.44 6.96 2.08
CA TRP A 12 17.97 6.25 3.26
C TRP A 12 18.20 4.74 3.16
N ILE A 13 17.94 4.13 1.99
CA ILE A 13 18.20 2.70 1.76
C ILE A 13 19.69 2.38 1.96
N ALA A 14 20.59 3.20 1.40
CA ALA A 14 22.04 3.02 1.55
C ALA A 14 22.48 3.09 3.03
N ARG A 15 21.84 3.94 3.83
CA ARG A 15 22.11 4.00 5.28
C ARG A 15 21.65 2.74 6.01
N VAL A 16 20.46 2.21 5.70
CA VAL A 16 19.96 0.98 6.30
C VAL A 16 20.90 -0.20 6.04
N ASP A 17 21.47 -0.26 4.83
CA ASP A 17 22.45 -1.27 4.45
C ASP A 17 23.77 -1.11 5.24
N GLN A 18 24.29 0.11 5.34
CA GLN A 18 25.52 0.41 6.09
C GLN A 18 25.39 0.19 7.61
N GLU A 19 24.24 0.54 8.19
CA GLU A 19 23.96 0.37 9.62
C GLU A 19 23.61 -1.09 9.98
N ALA A 20 23.58 -1.99 8.98
CA ALA A 20 23.33 -3.42 9.12
C ALA A 20 22.09 -3.75 9.96
N LEU A 21 21.01 -2.98 9.79
CA LEU A 21 19.78 -3.12 10.58
C LEU A 21 18.99 -4.36 10.10
N PRO A 22 19.04 -5.50 10.83
CA PRO A 22 18.60 -6.79 10.29
C PRO A 22 17.09 -6.83 10.00
N HIS A 23 16.29 -6.07 10.75
CA HIS A 23 14.84 -5.99 10.55
C HIS A 23 14.43 -5.03 9.42
N LEU A 24 15.29 -4.08 9.06
CA LEU A 24 15.02 -3.08 8.03
C LEU A 24 15.63 -3.47 6.68
N GLY A 25 16.66 -4.30 6.64
CA GLY A 25 17.31 -4.73 5.40
C GLY A 25 16.36 -5.43 4.41
N GLN A 26 15.48 -6.32 4.89
CA GLN A 26 14.50 -6.98 4.02
C GLN A 26 13.47 -5.98 3.45
N PHE A 27 13.06 -5.00 4.27
CA PHE A 27 12.15 -3.96 3.83
C PHE A 27 12.81 -3.04 2.80
N ALA A 28 14.05 -2.59 3.04
CA ALA A 28 14.82 -1.78 2.12
C ALA A 28 15.07 -2.51 0.78
N ASN A 29 15.34 -3.82 0.80
CA ASN A 29 15.45 -4.64 -0.41
C ASN A 29 14.12 -4.71 -1.19
N GLY A 30 12.98 -4.80 -0.51
CA GLY A 30 11.67 -4.72 -1.16
C GLY A 30 11.46 -3.37 -1.84
N LEU A 31 11.84 -2.28 -1.17
CA LEU A 31 11.73 -0.93 -1.76
C LEU A 31 12.66 -0.72 -2.96
N LEU A 32 13.85 -1.35 -2.96
CA LEU A 32 14.74 -1.32 -4.12
C LEU A 32 14.14 -2.00 -5.36
N HIS A 33 13.39 -3.09 -5.17
CA HIS A 33 12.75 -3.79 -6.28
C HIS A 33 11.73 -2.90 -7.01
N ASP A 34 10.98 -2.10 -6.24
CA ASP A 34 9.92 -1.22 -6.74
C ASP A 34 10.32 0.27 -6.70
N LEU A 35 11.62 0.58 -6.74
CA LEU A 35 12.17 1.91 -6.41
C LEU A 35 11.48 3.04 -7.18
N ASP A 36 11.31 2.89 -8.49
CA ASP A 36 10.69 3.91 -9.35
C ASP A 36 9.23 4.17 -8.95
N ALA A 37 8.46 3.11 -8.68
CA ALA A 37 7.07 3.21 -8.27
C ALA A 37 6.95 3.85 -6.88
N VAL A 38 7.82 3.49 -5.93
CA VAL A 38 7.81 4.05 -4.58
C VAL A 38 8.26 5.52 -4.61
N THR A 39 9.33 5.86 -5.32
CA THR A 39 9.80 7.24 -5.47
C THR A 39 8.72 8.12 -6.12
N THR A 40 8.04 7.60 -7.15
CA THR A 40 6.90 8.29 -7.78
C THR A 40 5.75 8.45 -6.79
N GLY A 41 5.37 7.40 -6.05
CA GLY A 41 4.31 7.47 -5.04
C GLY A 41 4.61 8.47 -3.93
N LEU A 42 5.88 8.57 -3.51
CA LEU A 42 6.33 9.54 -2.50
C LEU A 42 6.38 10.97 -3.04
N SER A 43 6.64 11.17 -4.33
CA SER A 43 6.78 12.50 -4.95
C SER A 43 5.48 13.02 -5.60
N SER A 44 4.49 12.14 -5.78
CA SER A 44 3.21 12.45 -6.40
C SER A 44 2.32 13.30 -5.48
N PRO A 45 1.57 14.26 -6.03
CA PRO A 45 0.56 15.00 -5.26
C PRO A 45 -0.70 14.15 -4.95
N TRP A 46 -0.82 12.97 -5.58
CA TRP A 46 -1.96 12.07 -5.42
C TRP A 46 -1.69 11.03 -4.33
N SER A 47 -2.69 10.76 -3.49
CA SER A 47 -2.63 9.69 -2.49
C SER A 47 -3.42 8.45 -2.92
N SER A 48 -3.01 7.29 -2.43
CA SER A 48 -3.75 6.03 -2.55
C SER A 48 -4.97 5.93 -1.62
N GLY A 49 -5.25 6.96 -0.81
CA GLY A 49 -6.20 6.87 0.29
C GLY A 49 -7.63 6.51 -0.11
N GLU A 50 -8.12 7.04 -1.23
CA GLU A 50 -9.47 6.68 -1.74
C GLU A 50 -9.52 5.20 -2.16
N VAL A 51 -8.49 4.75 -2.88
CA VAL A 51 -8.37 3.36 -3.34
C VAL A 51 -8.27 2.41 -2.14
N GLU A 52 -7.45 2.74 -1.15
CA GLU A 52 -7.31 1.98 0.10
C GLU A 52 -8.62 1.94 0.89
N GLY A 53 -9.37 3.04 0.90
CA GLY A 53 -10.71 3.10 1.49
C GLY A 53 -11.68 2.13 0.82
N GLN A 54 -11.70 2.09 -0.52
CA GLN A 54 -12.53 1.12 -1.26
C GLN A 54 -12.10 -0.32 -0.99
N VAL A 55 -10.79 -0.61 -1.00
CA VAL A 55 -10.27 -1.95 -0.67
C VAL A 55 -10.66 -2.36 0.75
N THR A 56 -10.58 -1.44 1.70
CA THR A 56 -10.98 -1.68 3.10
C THR A 56 -12.46 -1.99 3.21
N ARG A 57 -13.33 -1.22 2.53
CA ARG A 57 -14.77 -1.48 2.46
C ARG A 57 -15.06 -2.87 1.88
N VAL A 58 -14.43 -3.23 0.76
CA VAL A 58 -14.62 -4.56 0.13
C VAL A 58 -14.17 -5.68 1.07
N LYS A 59 -13.00 -5.55 1.71
CA LYS A 59 -12.52 -6.51 2.72
C LYS A 59 -13.50 -6.64 3.89
N LEU A 60 -14.10 -5.54 4.35
CA LEU A 60 -15.09 -5.53 5.42
C LEU A 60 -16.39 -6.26 5.01
N LEU A 61 -16.91 -6.01 3.81
CA LEU A 61 -18.10 -6.71 3.30
C LEU A 61 -17.88 -8.23 3.20
N LYS A 62 -16.71 -8.65 2.71
CA LYS A 62 -16.34 -10.07 2.64
C LYS A 62 -16.24 -10.69 4.05
N ARG A 63 -15.62 -9.98 5.00
CA ARG A 63 -15.50 -10.43 6.41
C ARG A 63 -16.84 -10.51 7.13
N ALA A 64 -17.77 -9.58 6.85
CA ALA A 64 -19.13 -9.62 7.41
C ALA A 64 -19.92 -10.86 6.95
N GLY A 65 -19.56 -11.44 5.81
CA GLY A 65 -20.09 -12.74 5.35
C GLY A 65 -19.37 -13.95 5.95
N TYR A 66 -18.43 -13.77 6.88
CA TYR A 66 -17.57 -14.84 7.44
C TYR A 66 -16.89 -15.72 6.37
N GLY A 67 -16.60 -15.13 5.20
CA GLY A 67 -16.04 -15.87 4.05
C GLY A 67 -17.01 -16.81 3.34
N ARG A 68 -18.31 -16.82 3.70
CA ARG A 68 -19.33 -17.71 3.13
C ARG A 68 -20.10 -17.09 1.95
N ALA A 69 -19.80 -15.85 1.59
CA ALA A 69 -20.39 -15.20 0.42
C ALA A 69 -19.64 -15.63 -0.84
N GLU A 70 -20.35 -16.24 -1.79
CA GLU A 70 -19.86 -16.47 -3.15
C GLU A 70 -19.66 -15.14 -3.90
N LEU A 71 -18.93 -15.19 -5.02
CA LEU A 71 -18.55 -13.99 -5.76
C LEU A 71 -19.75 -13.15 -6.22
N ASP A 72 -20.85 -13.77 -6.63
CA ASP A 72 -22.05 -13.06 -7.10
C ASP A 72 -22.72 -12.26 -5.98
N LEU A 73 -22.79 -12.84 -4.78
CA LEU A 73 -23.32 -12.15 -3.60
C LEU A 73 -22.39 -11.00 -3.19
N LEU A 74 -21.07 -11.22 -3.19
CA LEU A 74 -20.12 -10.16 -2.87
C LEU A 74 -20.19 -9.01 -3.89
N ARG A 75 -20.28 -9.33 -5.19
CA ARG A 75 -20.45 -8.35 -6.28
C ARG A 75 -21.71 -7.51 -6.08
N THR A 76 -22.83 -8.17 -5.80
CA THR A 76 -24.12 -7.50 -5.53
C THR A 76 -24.00 -6.52 -4.37
N ARG A 77 -23.40 -6.94 -3.24
CA ARG A 77 -23.20 -6.08 -2.05
C ARG A 77 -22.22 -4.93 -2.30
N ILE A 78 -21.22 -5.11 -3.16
CA ILE A 78 -20.27 -4.04 -3.51
C ILE A 78 -20.96 -2.98 -4.37
N LEU A 79 -21.69 -3.39 -5.41
CA LEU A 79 -22.28 -2.52 -6.43
C LEU A 79 -23.57 -1.83 -5.97
N LEU A 80 -24.45 -2.53 -5.26
CA LEU A 80 -25.78 -2.01 -4.88
C LEU A 80 -25.77 -1.06 -3.67
N ARG A 81 -24.59 -0.65 -3.18
CA ARG A 81 -24.33 0.27 -2.06
C ARG A 81 -25.60 0.60 -1.24
N THR A 82 -26.09 -0.38 -0.48
CA THR A 82 -27.24 -0.22 0.42
C THR A 82 -26.83 0.58 1.64
#